data_AF-A0A3E2NFS4-F1
#
_entry.id   AF-A0A3E2NFS4-F1
#
_cell.length_a   1.000
_cell.length_b   1.000
_cell.length_c   1.000
_cell.angle_alpha   90.00
_cell.angle_beta   90.00
_cell.angle_gamma   90.00
#
_symmetry.space_group_name_H-M   'P 1'
#
loop_
_entity.id
_entity.type
_entity.pdbx_description
1 polymer ?
#
loop_
_entity_poly.entity_id
_entity_poly.type
_entity_poly.pdbx_seq_one_letter_code
_entity_poly.pdbx_strand_id
1 'polypeptide(L)'
;MKIYVNEQYEIISLDKEIDGYKHVFNTDQTRSDLFGNLCDTCVRGYKYEPLYEMLFNEDGSNQRDENTGEILCKVDEHGNKITHGFSCHPFVPYQTLMLIQKQYEDSQKQINDLNAQVAYLQMMSIKEEV
;
A
#
# COMPACT_ATOMS: atom_id res chain seq x y z
N MET A 1 4.65 -21.87 7.80
CA MET A 1 5.56 -20.71 7.85
C MET A 1 5.09 -19.72 8.92
N LYS A 2 6.02 -19.02 9.58
CA LYS A 2 5.73 -17.91 10.48
C LYS A 2 5.89 -16.57 9.77
N ILE A 3 4.92 -15.68 9.91
CA ILE A 3 4.97 -14.32 9.37
C ILE A 3 4.99 -13.35 10.55
N TYR A 4 6.06 -12.57 10.65
CA TYR A 4 6.23 -11.53 11.67
C TYR A 4 5.88 -10.19 11.05
N VAL A 5 4.94 -9.47 11.66
CA VAL A 5 4.47 -8.16 11.18
C VAL A 5 4.58 -7.08 12.25
N ASN A 6 4.67 -5.82 11.82
CA ASN A 6 4.56 -4.68 12.71
C ASN A 6 3.10 -4.37 13.10
N GLU A 7 2.87 -3.24 13.79
CA GLU A 7 1.53 -2.81 14.23
C GLU A 7 0.56 -2.55 13.06
N GLN A 8 1.09 -2.17 11.90
CA GLN A 8 0.32 -1.87 10.69
C GLN A 8 0.18 -3.10 9.76
N TYR A 9 0.50 -4.29 10.28
CA TYR A 9 0.48 -5.57 9.57
C TYR A 9 1.46 -5.67 8.39
N GLU A 10 2.48 -4.81 8.34
CA GLU A 10 3.54 -4.88 7.33
C GLU A 10 4.51 -6.02 7.66
N ILE A 11 4.85 -6.83 6.67
CA ILE A 11 5.76 -7.97 6.86
C ILE A 11 7.16 -7.45 7.10
N ILE A 12 7.76 -7.84 8.23
CA ILE A 12 9.13 -7.46 8.58
C ILE A 12 10.09 -8.66 8.55
N SER A 13 9.57 -9.87 8.77
CA SER A 13 10.36 -11.11 8.68
C SER A 13 9.48 -12.34 8.44
N LEU A 14 10.08 -13.37 7.82
CA LEU A 14 9.49 -14.71 7.64
C LEU A 14 10.38 -15.74 8.33
N ASP A 15 9.77 -16.66 9.09
CA ASP A 15 10.39 -17.79 9.81
C ASP A 15 11.53 -17.45 10.80
N LYS A 16 11.99 -16.20 10.81
CA LYS A 16 13.02 -15.67 11.69
C LYS A 16 12.42 -14.59 12.57
N GLU A 17 12.45 -14.82 13.87
CA GLU A 17 12.09 -13.81 14.85
C GLU A 17 13.07 -12.64 14.82
N ILE A 18 12.54 -11.42 14.92
CA ILE A 18 13.29 -10.17 14.92
C ILE A 18 12.65 -9.23 15.94
N ASP A 19 13.40 -8.25 16.45
CA ASP A 19 12.81 -7.25 17.35
C ASP A 19 11.84 -6.32 16.59
N GLY A 20 10.84 -5.81 17.31
CA GLY A 20 9.90 -4.80 16.80
C GLY A 20 8.64 -5.34 16.12
N TYR A 21 8.43 -6.66 16.08
CA TYR A 21 7.14 -7.24 15.66
C TYR A 21 6.03 -6.98 16.69
N LYS A 22 4.78 -6.95 16.23
CA LYS A 22 3.58 -6.87 17.08
C LYS A 22 2.71 -8.10 16.96
N HIS A 23 2.61 -8.68 15.76
CA HIS A 23 1.81 -9.88 15.54
C HIS A 23 2.62 -10.96 14.83
N VAL A 24 2.28 -12.21 15.12
CA VAL A 24 2.86 -13.40 14.48
C VAL A 24 1.73 -14.27 13.96
N PHE A 25 1.80 -14.62 12.70
CA PHE A 25 0.85 -15.54 12.07
C PHE A 25 1.53 -16.85 11.73
N ASN A 26 0.89 -17.95 12.12
CA ASN A 26 1.26 -19.29 11.66
C ASN A 26 0.36 -19.62 10.46
N THR A 27 0.96 -19.85 9.30
CA THR A 27 0.25 -20.23 8.08
C THR A 27 0.74 -21.57 7.55
N ASP A 28 -0.16 -22.37 6.99
CA ASP A 28 0.16 -23.61 6.29
C ASP A 28 0.71 -23.36 4.88
N GLN A 29 0.56 -22.13 4.36
CA GLN A 29 1.12 -21.75 3.06
C GLN A 29 2.65 -21.67 3.12
N THR A 30 3.30 -22.11 2.05
CA THR A 30 4.75 -21.99 1.93
C THR A 30 5.13 -20.58 1.47
N ARG A 31 6.41 -20.22 1.67
CA ARG A 31 6.96 -18.97 1.12
C ARG A 31 6.74 -18.87 -0.39
N SER A 32 6.94 -19.97 -1.11
CA SER A 32 6.79 -20.01 -2.56
C SER A 32 5.34 -19.85 -3.01
N ASP A 33 4.36 -20.30 -2.22
CA ASP A 33 2.95 -20.12 -2.53
C ASP A 33 2.54 -18.64 -2.45
N LEU A 34 2.99 -17.95 -1.41
CA LEU A 34 2.63 -16.55 -1.15
C LEU A 34 3.47 -15.55 -1.96
N PHE A 35 4.76 -15.82 -2.14
CA PHE A 35 5.73 -14.86 -2.65
C PHE A 35 6.56 -15.36 -3.84
N GLY A 36 6.38 -16.62 -4.28
CA GLY A 36 7.17 -17.21 -5.35
C GLY A 36 8.67 -17.13 -5.07
N ASN A 37 9.40 -16.48 -5.98
CA ASN A 37 10.86 -16.31 -5.91
C ASN A 37 11.29 -14.91 -5.46
N LEU A 38 10.39 -14.12 -4.87
CA LEU A 38 10.73 -12.78 -4.39
C LEU A 38 11.79 -12.83 -3.27
N CYS A 39 12.73 -11.90 -3.33
CA CYS A 39 13.72 -11.72 -2.27
C CYS A 39 13.09 -11.09 -1.02
N ASP A 40 13.77 -11.19 0.12
CA ASP A 40 13.24 -10.68 1.41
C ASP A 40 12.88 -9.20 1.38
N THR A 41 13.66 -8.39 0.66
CA THR A 41 13.36 -6.95 0.51
C THR A 41 12.01 -6.73 -0.19
N CYS A 42 11.71 -7.51 -1.24
CA CYS A 42 10.41 -7.42 -1.93
C CYS A 42 9.27 -7.93 -1.05
N VAL A 43 9.49 -9.02 -0.30
CA VAL A 43 8.50 -9.57 0.64
C VAL A 43 8.12 -8.55 1.72
N ARG A 44 9.09 -7.75 2.21
CA ARG A 44 8.82 -6.68 3.18
C ARG A 44 7.96 -5.54 2.63
N GLY A 45 7.72 -5.50 1.32
CA GLY A 45 6.74 -4.62 0.68
C GLY A 45 5.31 -5.16 0.71
N TYR A 46 5.02 -6.21 1.48
CA TYR A 46 3.68 -6.79 1.61
C TYR A 46 3.11 -6.56 3.00
N LYS A 47 1.78 -6.56 3.08
CA LYS A 47 1.04 -6.68 4.34
C LYS A 47 0.45 -8.08 4.49
N TYR A 48 0.32 -8.52 5.73
CA TYR A 48 -0.40 -9.74 6.09
C TYR A 48 -1.36 -9.44 7.25
N GLU A 49 -2.64 -9.25 6.94
CA GLU A 49 -3.63 -8.71 7.88
C GLU A 49 -4.89 -9.58 7.96
N PRO A 50 -5.59 -9.59 9.11
CA PRO A 50 -6.86 -10.28 9.26
C PRO A 50 -7.93 -9.68 8.35
N LEU A 51 -8.70 -10.55 7.70
CA LEU A 51 -9.94 -10.19 7.03
C LEU A 51 -11.10 -10.39 7.98
N TYR A 52 -11.99 -9.42 8.08
CA TYR A 52 -13.17 -9.48 8.94
C TYR A 52 -14.43 -9.75 8.13
N GLU A 53 -15.40 -10.44 8.73
CA GLU A 53 -16.71 -10.64 8.10
C GLU A 53 -17.46 -9.32 7.99
N MET A 54 -17.82 -8.92 6.78
CA MET A 54 -18.58 -7.70 6.52
C MET A 54 -20.07 -7.92 6.76
N LEU A 55 -20.77 -6.84 7.14
CA LEU A 55 -22.22 -6.79 7.16
C LEU A 55 -22.75 -6.29 5.80
N PHE A 56 -23.85 -6.88 5.35
CA PHE A 56 -24.49 -6.55 4.10
C PHE A 56 -25.94 -6.14 4.34
N ASN A 57 -26.40 -5.17 3.55
CA ASN A 57 -27.81 -4.82 3.45
C ASN A 57 -28.58 -5.90 2.68
N GLU A 58 -29.91 -5.84 2.71
CA GLU A 58 -30.77 -6.78 1.97
C GLU A 58 -30.54 -6.76 0.46
N ASP A 59 -30.10 -5.62 -0.07
CA ASP A 59 -29.76 -5.44 -1.50
C ASP A 59 -28.37 -5.96 -1.88
N GLY A 60 -27.60 -6.48 -0.91
CA GLY A 60 -26.24 -7.00 -1.10
C GLY A 60 -25.13 -5.94 -1.08
N SER A 61 -25.44 -4.67 -0.82
CA SER A 61 -24.44 -3.62 -0.60
C SER A 61 -23.80 -3.74 0.80
N ASN A 62 -22.57 -3.24 0.95
CA ASN A 62 -21.91 -3.20 2.26
C ASN A 62 -22.63 -2.24 3.20
N GLN A 63 -22.97 -2.72 4.39
CA GLN A 63 -23.50 -1.86 5.44
C GLN A 63 -22.39 -0.92 5.93
N ARG A 64 -22.75 0.34 6.21
CA ARG A 64 -21.83 1.39 6.64
C ARG A 64 -22.36 2.11 7.86
N ASP A 65 -21.44 2.60 8.69
CA ASP A 65 -21.77 3.51 9.78
C ASP A 65 -22.28 4.83 9.20
N GLU A 66 -23.42 5.32 9.69
CA GLU A 66 -24.07 6.52 9.16
C GLU A 66 -23.28 7.81 9.45
N ASN A 67 -22.45 7.82 10.50
CA ASN A 67 -21.70 9.01 10.92
C ASN A 67 -20.30 9.05 10.31
N THR A 68 -19.62 7.90 10.23
CA THR A 68 -18.22 7.82 9.75
C THR A 68 -18.12 7.36 8.30
N GLY A 69 -19.15 6.68 7.78
CA GLY A 69 -19.12 6.04 6.47
C GLY A 69 -18.26 4.78 6.41
N GLU A 70 -17.70 4.32 7.53
CA GLU A 70 -16.88 3.11 7.57
C GLU A 70 -17.70 1.84 7.34
N ILE A 71 -17.08 0.82 6.76
CA ILE A 71 -17.74 -0.48 6.53
C ILE A 71 -17.94 -1.18 7.87
N LEU A 72 -19.18 -1.61 8.13
CA LEU A 72 -19.50 -2.37 9.34
C LEU A 72 -19.11 -3.83 9.17
N CYS A 73 -18.54 -4.39 10.23
CA CYS A 73 -18.17 -5.80 10.32
C CYS A 73 -19.06 -6.50 11.33
N LYS A 74 -19.28 -7.81 11.16
CA LYS A 74 -19.90 -8.63 12.20
C LYS A 74 -19.01 -8.64 13.44
N VAL A 75 -19.66 -8.60 14.59
CA VAL A 75 -19.01 -8.67 15.90
C VAL A 75 -19.54 -9.87 16.67
N ASP A 76 -18.70 -10.40 17.56
CA ASP A 76 -19.09 -11.41 18.54
C ASP A 76 -19.89 -10.82 19.71
N GLU A 77 -20.26 -11.66 20.67
CA GLU A 77 -21.00 -11.27 21.88
C GLU A 77 -20.25 -10.26 22.77
N HIS A 78 -18.94 -10.11 22.58
CA HIS A 78 -18.07 -9.19 23.31
C HIS A 78 -17.76 -7.91 22.52
N GLY A 79 -18.28 -7.77 21.30
CA GLY A 79 -18.05 -6.63 20.42
C GLY A 79 -16.75 -6.71 19.60
N ASN A 80 -16.05 -7.85 19.57
CA ASN A 80 -14.86 -8.02 18.75
C ASN A 80 -15.25 -8.40 17.32
N LYS A 81 -14.53 -7.88 16.33
CA LYS A 81 -14.75 -8.22 14.92
C LYS A 81 -14.48 -9.70 14.67
N ILE A 82 -15.40 -10.37 13.98
CA ILE A 82 -15.25 -11.78 13.59
C ILE A 82 -14.26 -11.87 12.42
N THR A 83 -13.15 -12.58 12.61
CA THR A 83 -12.15 -12.81 11.57
C THR A 83 -12.58 -13.96 10.64
N HIS A 84 -12.56 -13.71 9.33
CA HIS A 84 -12.91 -14.65 8.27
C HIS A 84 -11.67 -15.27 7.58
N GLY A 85 -10.48 -14.76 7.89
CA GLY A 85 -9.23 -15.26 7.32
C GLY A 85 -8.14 -14.20 7.34
N PHE A 86 -7.18 -14.32 6.44
CA PHE A 86 -6.07 -13.38 6.30
C PHE A 86 -5.88 -13.02 4.83
N SER A 87 -5.48 -11.78 4.58
CA SER A 87 -5.08 -11.32 3.26
C SER A 87 -3.58 -11.06 3.23
N CYS A 88 -2.94 -11.42 2.12
CA CYS A 88 -1.59 -11.01 1.81
C CYS A 88 -1.61 -10.20 0.52
N HIS A 89 -1.14 -8.96 0.57
CA HIS A 89 -1.17 -8.08 -0.60
C HIS A 89 0.02 -7.11 -0.58
N PRO A 90 0.52 -6.69 -1.76
CA PRO A 90 1.56 -5.70 -1.85
C PRO A 90 1.06 -4.36 -1.33
N PHE A 91 1.91 -3.62 -0.65
CA PHE A 91 1.62 -2.32 -0.09
C PHE A 91 2.78 -1.36 -0.34
N VAL A 92 2.46 -0.11 -0.66
CA VAL A 92 3.45 0.96 -0.81
C VAL A 92 3.32 1.88 0.40
N PRO A 93 4.34 2.00 1.26
CA PRO A 93 4.31 2.89 2.40
C PRO A 93 4.06 4.34 1.98
N TYR A 94 3.33 5.08 2.82
CA TYR A 94 3.03 6.50 2.59
C TYR A 94 4.29 7.31 2.26
N GLN A 95 5.39 7.08 2.99
CA GLN A 95 6.66 7.76 2.73
C GLN A 95 7.20 7.49 1.33
N THR A 96 7.03 6.27 0.81
CA THR A 96 7.42 5.93 -0.56
C THR A 96 6.51 6.63 -1.57
N LEU A 97 5.20 6.68 -1.32
CA LEU A 97 4.27 7.45 -2.15
C LEU A 97 4.65 8.95 -2.20
N MET A 98 5.04 9.54 -1.07
CA MET A 98 5.49 10.93 -1.00
C MET A 98 6.80 11.18 -1.74
N LEU A 99 7.73 10.22 -1.71
CA LEU A 99 8.95 10.30 -2.52
C LEU A 99 8.64 10.26 -4.01
N ILE A 100 7.74 9.37 -4.44
CA ILE A 100 7.31 9.28 -5.84
C ILE A 100 6.64 10.59 -6.27
N GLN A 101 5.73 11.13 -5.46
CA GLN A 101 5.05 12.40 -5.72
C GLN A 101 6.05 13.55 -5.89
N LYS A 102 7.03 13.65 -4.98
CA LYS A 102 8.06 14.67 -5.05
C LYS A 102 8.91 14.55 -6.32
N GLN A 103 9.34 13.33 -6.67
CA GLN A 103 10.11 13.08 -7.89
C GLN A 103 9.34 13.50 -9.16
N TYR A 104 8.03 13.25 -9.17
CA TYR A 104 7.16 13.68 -10.26
C TYR A 104 7.08 15.21 -10.36
N GLU A 105 6.87 15.90 -9.23
CA GLU A 105 6.81 17.37 -9.17
C GLU A 105 8.13 18.01 -9.64
N ASP A 106 9.27 17.49 -9.17
CA ASP A 106 10.60 17.95 -9.58
C ASP A 106 10.82 17.75 -11.08
N SER A 107 10.40 16.61 -11.63
CA SER A 107 10.49 16.32 -13.07
C SER A 107 9.62 17.27 -13.90
N GLN A 108 8.40 17.56 -13.45
CA GLN A 108 7.51 18.49 -14.13
C GLN A 108 8.08 19.91 -14.16
N LYS A 109 8.73 20.33 -13.07
CA LYS A 109 9.43 21.62 -13.02
C LYS A 109 10.57 21.68 -14.03
N GLN A 110 11.40 20.65 -14.12
CA GLN A 110 12.49 20.59 -15.10
C GLN A 110 11.98 20.67 -16.55
N ILE A 111 10.88 19.96 -16.85
CA ILE A 111 10.24 20.03 -18.17
C ILE A 111 9.74 21.44 -18.48
N ASN A 112 9.11 22.11 -17.52
CA ASN A 112 8.62 23.48 -17.71
C ASN A 112 9.77 24.46 -17.96
N ASP A 113 10.85 24.36 -17.20
CA ASP A 113 12.05 25.20 -17.37
C ASP A 113 12.67 24.99 -18.75
N LEU A 114 12.79 23.73 -19.20
CA LEU A 114 13.31 23.39 -20.52
C LEU A 114 12.43 23.93 -21.64
N ASN A 115 11.11 23.79 -21.53
CA ASN A 115 10.16 24.32 -22.51
C ASN A 115 10.24 25.85 -22.62
N ALA A 116 10.40 26.55 -21.49
CA ALA A 116 10.59 28.00 -21.49
C ALA A 116 11.89 28.41 -22.21
N GLN A 117 12.98 27.68 -22.00
CA GLN A 117 14.26 27.92 -22.70
C GLN A 117 14.15 27.66 -24.20
N VAL A 118 13.50 26.56 -24.61
CA VAL A 118 13.27 26.23 -26.03
C VAL A 118 12.44 27.32 -26.70
N ALA A 119 11.34 27.75 -26.07
CA ALA A 119 10.50 28.82 -26.60
C ALA A 119 11.29 30.14 -26.77
N TYR A 120 12.13 30.48 -25.79
CA TYR A 120 12.99 31.66 -25.86
C TYR A 120 13.97 31.60 -27.04
N LEU A 121 14.67 30.47 -27.21
CA LEU A 121 15.62 30.27 -28.32
C LEU A 121 14.92 30.34 -29.68
N GLN A 122 13.73 29.76 -29.82
CA GLN A 122 12.94 29.85 -31.05
C GLN A 122 12.57 31.30 -31.39
N MET A 123 12.17 32.10 -30.39
CA MET A 123 11.87 33.52 -30.60
C MET A 123 13.10 34.35 -30.98
N MET A 124 14.28 33.99 -30.46
CA MET A 124 15.54 34.65 -30.85
C MET A 124 15.96 34.30 -32.27
N SER A 125 15.87 33.03 -32.67
CA SER A 125 16.21 32.60 -34.03
C SER A 125 15.35 33.29 -35.11
N ILE A 126 14.07 33.55 -34.82
CA ILE A 126 13.16 34.26 -35.73
C ILE A 126 13.55 35.74 -35.89
N LYS A 127 14.21 36.36 -34.89
CA LYS A 127 14.63 37.76 -34.94
C LYS A 127 15.92 38.01 -35.70
N GLU A 128 16.76 36.99 -35.91
CA GLU A 128 18.03 37.13 -36.64
C GLU A 128 17.87 36.99 -38.16
N GLU A 129 16.73 36.49 -38.65
CA GLU A 129 16.44 36.30 -40.08
C GLU A 129 15.64 37.46 -40.73
N VAL A 130 15.34 38.54 -39.99
CA VAL A 130 14.62 39.74 -40.46
C VAL A 130 15.52 40.96 -40.42
#